data_AF-A0A2N9YAK8-F1
#
_entry.id   AF-A0A2N9YAK8-F1
#
_cell.length_a   1.000
_cell.length_b   1.000
_cell.length_c   1.000
_cell.angle_alpha   90.00
_cell.angle_beta   90.00
_cell.angle_gamma   90.00
#
_symmetry.space_group_name_H-M   'P 1'
#
loop_
_entity.id
_entity.type
_entity.pdbx_description
1 polymer ?
#
loop_
_entity_poly.entity_id
_entity_poly.type
_entity_poly.pdbx_seq_one_letter_code
_entity_poly.pdbx_strand_id
1 'polypeptide(L)'
;MTSIHWFTKGVYIVFKRVLGLLPFILFSLPSYADNLDKVQQALEKKLQAAREATSNKRFYNEGGKCLDIGGNPNEAGTNVQIWDCNDAPNQKWRLEGGKLINEAGKCLDAGGDVKKAGTNAQIWGCNDAPNQQWRLEGGRLVNAGGKCLDVGGDINKVGTNVQIWDCNDAPNQKWHW
;
A
#
# COMPACT_ATOMS: atom_id res chain seq x y z
N MET A 1 -23.80 51.69 19.58
CA MET A 1 -23.14 50.86 18.54
C MET A 1 -21.86 50.32 19.12
N THR A 2 -21.83 49.06 19.51
CA THR A 2 -20.60 48.35 19.90
C THR A 2 -20.76 46.93 19.39
N SER A 3 -20.03 46.64 18.31
CA SER A 3 -20.03 45.36 17.61
C SER A 3 -19.09 44.40 18.32
N ILE A 4 -19.58 43.24 18.74
CA ILE A 4 -18.77 42.13 19.25
C ILE A 4 -18.73 41.09 18.14
N HIS A 5 -17.56 40.92 17.52
CA HIS A 5 -17.30 39.89 16.53
C HIS A 5 -17.07 38.55 17.24
N TRP A 6 -17.94 37.57 16.96
CA TRP A 6 -17.71 36.16 17.30
C TRP A 6 -17.11 35.45 16.08
N PHE A 7 -15.84 35.06 16.18
CA PHE A 7 -15.25 34.07 15.30
C PHE A 7 -14.51 33.04 16.14
N THR A 8 -15.16 31.92 16.42
CA THR A 8 -14.48 30.65 16.65
C THR A 8 -15.34 29.53 16.07
N LYS A 9 -14.84 28.95 14.98
CA LYS A 9 -15.35 27.70 14.40
C LYS A 9 -15.18 26.57 15.41
N GLY A 10 -16.15 25.67 15.39
CA GLY A 10 -16.48 24.81 16.51
C GLY A 10 -15.50 23.69 16.83
N VAL A 11 -15.59 23.24 18.07
CA VAL A 11 -15.73 21.81 18.42
C VAL A 11 -16.67 21.77 19.64
N TYR A 12 -17.99 21.76 19.40
CA TYR A 12 -18.94 21.35 20.43
C TYR A 12 -18.94 19.82 20.45
N ILE A 13 -18.19 19.21 21.38
CA ILE A 13 -18.38 17.80 21.69
C ILE A 13 -19.76 17.67 22.34
N VAL A 14 -20.71 17.14 21.57
CA VAL A 14 -22.05 16.79 22.02
C VAL A 14 -21.94 15.66 23.05
N PHE A 15 -21.92 16.00 24.35
CA PHE A 15 -22.25 15.05 25.40
C PHE A 15 -23.78 14.91 25.44
N LYS A 16 -24.29 13.82 24.86
CA LYS A 16 -25.71 13.46 24.92
C LYS A 16 -26.08 13.06 26.36
N ARG A 17 -26.81 13.96 27.04
CA ARG A 17 -27.72 13.80 28.21
C ARG A 17 -27.59 12.55 29.11
N VAL A 18 -27.28 12.78 30.39
CA VAL A 18 -28.04 12.22 31.53
C VAL A 18 -28.21 13.33 32.60
N LEU A 19 -29.34 13.30 33.29
CA LEU A 19 -30.00 14.31 34.12
C LEU A 19 -29.13 15.14 35.11
N GLY A 20 -29.59 16.37 35.36
CA GLY A 20 -29.56 16.94 36.71
C GLY A 20 -28.65 18.16 36.90
N LEU A 21 -29.28 19.30 37.14
CA LEU A 21 -28.74 20.59 37.57
C LEU A 21 -27.60 20.46 38.61
N LEU A 22 -26.36 20.66 38.17
CA LEU A 22 -25.26 21.15 39.01
C LEU A 22 -24.54 22.25 38.22
N PRO A 23 -24.16 23.37 38.87
CA PRO A 23 -23.34 24.37 38.21
C PRO A 23 -22.01 23.71 37.89
N PHE A 24 -21.77 23.46 36.60
CA PHE A 24 -20.47 23.07 36.11
C PHE A 24 -19.51 24.20 36.46
N ILE A 25 -18.81 24.06 37.58
CA ILE A 25 -17.59 24.82 37.82
C ILE A 25 -16.61 24.29 36.79
N LEU A 26 -16.53 24.99 35.65
CA LEU A 26 -15.48 24.85 34.64
C LEU A 26 -14.16 25.31 35.27
N PHE A 27 -13.58 24.48 36.14
CA PHE A 27 -12.13 24.49 36.32
C PHE A 27 -11.53 23.78 35.11
N SER A 28 -11.45 24.46 33.97
CA SER A 28 -10.50 24.07 32.95
C SER A 28 -9.12 24.44 33.51
N LEU A 29 -8.49 23.55 34.27
CA LEU A 29 -7.07 23.69 34.57
C LEU A 29 -6.33 23.55 33.24
N PRO A 30 -5.78 24.64 32.66
CA PRO A 30 -5.25 24.62 31.29
C PRO A 30 -4.20 23.53 31.09
N SER A 31 -3.43 23.25 32.15
CA SER A 31 -2.38 22.23 32.18
C SER A 31 -2.88 20.79 31.95
N TYR A 32 -4.12 20.45 32.33
CA TYR A 32 -4.66 19.10 32.11
C TYR A 32 -5.15 18.92 30.67
N ALA A 33 -5.77 19.94 30.07
CA ALA A 33 -6.19 19.92 28.66
C ALA A 33 -4.99 19.88 27.71
N ASP A 34 -3.95 20.68 27.98
CA ASP A 34 -2.72 20.72 27.17
C ASP A 34 -1.98 19.37 27.15
N ASN A 35 -2.05 18.60 28.24
CA ASN A 35 -1.44 17.27 28.31
C ASN A 35 -2.24 16.22 27.52
N LEU A 36 -3.57 16.33 27.49
CA LEU A 36 -4.43 15.43 26.71
C LEU A 36 -4.24 15.64 25.20
N ASP A 37 -4.14 16.89 24.75
CA ASP A 37 -3.91 17.21 23.34
C ASP A 37 -2.54 16.70 22.84
N LYS A 38 -1.50 16.80 23.66
CA LYS A 38 -0.16 16.25 23.34
C LYS A 38 -0.19 14.73 23.21
N VAL A 39 -0.91 14.04 24.09
CA VAL A 39 -1.07 12.58 24.02
C VAL A 39 -1.86 12.19 22.78
N GLN A 40 -2.93 12.93 22.45
CA GLN A 40 -3.73 12.67 21.25
C GLN A 40 -2.93 12.88 19.96
N GLN A 41 -2.19 13.99 19.84
CA GLN A 41 -1.32 14.24 18.68
C GLN A 41 -0.24 13.16 18.52
N ALA A 42 0.36 12.71 19.62
CA ALA A 42 1.35 11.64 19.60
C ALA A 42 0.73 10.31 19.15
N LEU A 43 -0.51 10.01 19.58
CA LEU A 43 -1.24 8.81 19.16
C LEU A 43 -1.62 8.88 17.67
N GLU A 44 -2.15 10.01 17.20
CA GLU A 44 -2.52 10.21 15.80
C GLU A 44 -1.31 10.12 14.87
N LYS A 45 -0.18 10.71 15.27
CA LYS A 45 1.08 10.59 14.51
C LYS A 45 1.56 9.15 14.40
N LYS A 46 1.48 8.38 15.49
CA LYS A 46 1.84 6.95 15.47
C LYS A 46 0.88 6.14 14.59
N LEU A 47 -0.41 6.45 14.66
CA LEU A 47 -1.42 5.79 13.83
C LEU A 47 -1.21 6.09 12.35
N GLN A 48 -0.88 7.33 11.99
CA GLN A 48 -0.59 7.71 10.62
C GLN A 48 0.64 6.99 10.07
N ALA A 49 1.74 6.96 10.84
CA ALA A 49 2.95 6.24 10.45
C ALA A 49 2.68 4.74 10.25
N ALA A 50 1.89 4.11 11.13
CA ALA A 50 1.48 2.72 10.98
C ALA A 50 0.66 2.49 9.71
N ARG A 51 -0.31 3.37 9.41
CA ARG A 51 -1.13 3.30 8.20
C ARG A 51 -0.30 3.42 6.92
N GLU A 52 0.68 4.30 6.90
CA GLU A 52 1.57 4.50 5.75
C GLU A 52 2.56 3.34 5.54
N ALA A 53 2.94 2.65 6.63
CA ALA A 53 3.78 1.46 6.57
C ALA A 53 3.02 0.26 5.98
N THR A 54 1.70 0.18 6.17
CA THR A 54 0.87 -0.92 5.67
C THR A 54 0.02 -0.55 4.45
N SER A 55 0.12 0.67 3.94
CA SER A 55 -0.71 1.09 2.81
C SER A 55 -0.25 0.42 1.52
N ASN A 56 -1.23 0.01 0.71
CA ASN A 56 -0.94 -0.42 -0.65
C ASN A 56 -0.57 0.81 -1.50
N LYS A 57 0.52 0.69 -2.24
CA LYS A 57 1.11 1.74 -3.08
C LYS A 57 1.30 1.21 -4.50
N ARG A 58 1.51 2.12 -5.45
CA ARG A 58 1.88 1.73 -6.82
C ARG A 58 3.30 1.19 -6.80
N PHE A 59 3.54 0.14 -7.58
CA PHE A 59 4.88 -0.43 -7.77
C PHE A 59 5.18 -0.34 -9.26
N TYR A 60 6.14 0.48 -9.67
CA TYR A 60 6.35 0.82 -11.09
C TYR A 60 7.77 0.49 -11.55
N ASN A 61 7.90 0.23 -12.85
CA ASN A 61 9.17 -0.03 -13.50
C ASN A 61 9.93 1.28 -13.85
N GLU A 62 11.16 1.18 -14.35
CA GLU A 62 11.94 2.36 -14.79
C GLU A 62 11.30 3.14 -15.98
N GLY A 63 10.38 2.51 -16.73
CA GLY A 63 9.60 3.17 -17.79
C GLY A 63 8.37 3.95 -17.29
N GLY A 64 8.18 4.05 -15.97
CA GLY A 64 7.05 4.76 -15.35
C GLY A 64 5.70 4.05 -15.50
N LYS A 65 5.70 2.75 -15.78
CA LYS A 65 4.49 1.92 -15.86
C LYS A 65 4.31 1.10 -14.58
N CYS A 66 3.08 0.94 -14.14
CA CYS A 66 2.74 0.27 -12.90
C CYS A 66 2.55 -1.23 -13.11
N LEU A 67 2.94 -2.02 -12.10
CA LEU A 67 2.61 -3.42 -11.97
C LEU A 67 1.09 -3.53 -11.82
N ASP A 68 0.44 -4.06 -12.84
CA ASP A 68 -1.00 -4.01 -13.06
C ASP A 68 -1.56 -5.42 -13.18
N ILE A 69 -2.69 -5.66 -12.54
CA ILE A 69 -3.47 -6.88 -12.75
C ILE A 69 -4.41 -6.62 -13.92
N GLY A 70 -4.15 -7.25 -15.07
CA GLY A 70 -4.80 -6.91 -16.34
C GLY A 70 -6.26 -7.34 -16.49
N GLY A 71 -6.86 -7.89 -15.43
CA GLY A 71 -8.23 -8.39 -15.40
C GLY A 71 -8.84 -8.23 -14.01
N ASN A 72 -9.61 -9.23 -13.57
CA ASN A 72 -10.26 -9.18 -12.26
C ASN A 72 -9.24 -9.33 -11.11
N PRO A 73 -9.02 -8.32 -10.24
CA PRO A 73 -8.03 -8.39 -9.17
C PRO A 73 -8.38 -9.38 -8.05
N ASN A 74 -9.58 -9.97 -8.07
CA ASN A 74 -10.04 -10.96 -7.08
C ASN A 74 -9.89 -12.41 -7.57
N GLU A 75 -9.65 -12.61 -8.87
CA GLU A 75 -9.67 -13.93 -9.50
C GLU A 75 -8.25 -14.52 -9.55
N ALA A 76 -8.10 -15.70 -8.98
CA ALA A 76 -6.84 -16.43 -8.99
C ALA A 76 -6.48 -16.85 -10.43
N GLY A 77 -5.20 -16.70 -10.79
CA GLY A 77 -4.69 -16.94 -12.13
C GLY A 77 -4.75 -15.72 -13.04
N THR A 78 -5.33 -14.59 -12.59
CA THR A 78 -5.35 -13.36 -13.39
C THR A 78 -3.93 -12.87 -13.65
N ASN A 79 -3.66 -12.55 -14.91
CA ASN A 79 -2.35 -12.16 -15.38
C ASN A 79 -1.87 -10.82 -14.79
N VAL A 80 -0.56 -10.71 -14.60
CA VAL A 80 0.11 -9.46 -14.25
C VAL A 80 0.86 -8.90 -15.45
N GLN A 81 0.72 -7.60 -15.67
CA GLN A 81 1.27 -6.86 -16.80
C GLN A 81 1.81 -5.51 -16.32
N ILE A 82 2.37 -4.72 -17.23
CA ILE A 82 2.57 -3.29 -16.99
C ILE A 82 1.48 -2.44 -17.64
N TRP A 83 1.04 -1.38 -16.97
CA TRP A 83 0.05 -0.45 -17.50
C TRP A 83 0.33 1.01 -17.10
N ASP A 84 -0.37 1.96 -17.72
CA ASP A 84 -0.32 3.35 -17.28
C ASP A 84 -0.80 3.48 -15.84
N CYS A 85 0.00 4.17 -15.03
CA CYS A 85 -0.25 4.35 -13.61
C CYS A 85 -1.48 5.24 -13.36
N ASN A 86 -2.42 4.73 -12.56
CA ASN A 86 -3.59 5.45 -12.07
C ASN A 86 -3.94 5.00 -10.64
N ASP A 87 -5.03 5.49 -10.05
CA ASP A 87 -5.40 5.19 -8.65
C ASP A 87 -6.25 3.92 -8.48
N ALA A 88 -6.40 3.10 -9.54
CA ALA A 88 -7.24 1.91 -9.51
C ALA A 88 -6.67 0.84 -8.55
N PRO A 89 -7.55 0.07 -7.88
CA PRO A 89 -7.16 -1.00 -6.94
C PRO A 89 -6.23 -2.07 -7.51
N ASN A 90 -6.32 -2.35 -8.80
CA ASN A 90 -5.56 -3.41 -9.48
C ASN A 90 -4.08 -3.03 -9.71
N GLN A 91 -3.65 -1.83 -9.33
CA GLN A 91 -2.26 -1.35 -9.41
C GLN A 91 -1.61 -1.12 -8.04
N LYS A 92 -2.31 -1.45 -6.96
CA LYS A 92 -1.89 -1.14 -5.59
C LYS A 92 -1.47 -2.39 -4.84
N TRP A 93 -0.21 -2.39 -4.42
CA TRP A 93 0.47 -3.51 -3.80
C TRP A 93 1.09 -3.12 -2.47
N ARG A 94 1.30 -4.08 -1.57
CA ARG A 94 2.18 -3.92 -0.41
C ARG A 94 3.09 -5.13 -0.30
N LEU A 95 4.33 -4.93 0.16
CA LEU A 95 5.23 -6.02 0.50
C LEU A 95 5.12 -6.31 2.00
N GLU A 96 4.62 -7.48 2.35
CA GLU A 96 4.38 -7.90 3.74
C GLU A 96 4.78 -9.36 3.91
N GLY A 97 5.67 -9.65 4.88
CA GLY A 97 6.08 -11.02 5.18
C GLY A 97 6.69 -11.78 3.99
N GLY A 98 7.39 -11.09 3.09
CA GLY A 98 7.94 -11.68 1.86
C GLY A 98 6.94 -11.84 0.72
N LYS A 99 5.70 -11.38 0.87
CA LYS A 99 4.65 -11.50 -0.16
C LYS A 99 4.30 -10.12 -0.70
N LEU A 100 4.15 -10.01 -2.03
CA LEU A 100 3.61 -8.81 -2.66
C LEU A 100 2.09 -8.97 -2.80
N ILE A 101 1.31 -8.23 -2.01
CA ILE A 101 -0.13 -8.44 -1.82
C ILE A 101 -0.91 -7.29 -2.47
N ASN A 102 -1.89 -7.58 -3.31
CA ASN A 102 -2.77 -6.59 -3.91
C ASN A 102 -3.87 -6.09 -2.94
N GLU A 103 -4.69 -5.11 -3.35
CA GLU A 103 -5.79 -4.61 -2.49
C GLU A 103 -6.87 -5.67 -2.19
N ALA A 104 -7.03 -6.68 -3.03
CA ALA A 104 -7.96 -7.79 -2.82
C ALA A 104 -7.42 -8.92 -1.92
N GLY A 105 -6.20 -8.78 -1.38
CA GLY A 105 -5.58 -9.80 -0.53
C GLY A 105 -5.03 -11.02 -1.28
N LYS A 106 -4.79 -10.90 -2.60
CA LYS A 106 -4.11 -11.90 -3.43
C LYS A 106 -2.62 -11.58 -3.52
N CYS A 107 -1.82 -12.63 -3.64
CA CYS A 107 -0.36 -12.53 -3.71
C CYS A 107 0.12 -12.60 -5.16
N LEU A 108 1.17 -11.84 -5.48
CA LEU A 108 1.96 -12.02 -6.70
C LEU A 108 2.57 -13.43 -6.68
N ASP A 109 2.32 -14.19 -7.73
CA ASP A 109 2.60 -15.61 -7.82
C ASP A 109 3.34 -15.88 -9.14
N ALA A 110 4.51 -16.52 -9.05
CA ALA A 110 5.16 -17.11 -10.21
C ALA A 110 4.44 -18.44 -10.53
N GLY A 111 3.53 -18.43 -11.51
CA GLY A 111 2.52 -19.48 -11.72
C GLY A 111 3.01 -20.88 -12.13
N GLY A 112 4.32 -21.11 -12.11
CA GLY A 112 4.97 -22.35 -12.50
C GLY A 112 6.27 -22.58 -11.74
N ASP A 113 7.29 -23.11 -12.43
CA ASP A 113 8.58 -23.35 -11.82
C ASP A 113 9.31 -22.03 -11.52
N VAL A 114 9.57 -21.80 -10.23
CA VAL A 114 10.26 -20.61 -9.70
C VAL A 114 11.70 -20.47 -10.19
N LYS A 115 12.31 -21.53 -10.74
CA LYS A 115 13.66 -21.52 -11.30
C LYS A 115 13.69 -21.39 -12.83
N LYS A 116 12.54 -21.49 -13.51
CA LYS A 116 12.46 -21.42 -14.96
C LYS A 116 12.27 -19.98 -15.42
N ALA A 117 13.21 -19.49 -16.23
CA ALA A 117 13.06 -18.20 -16.91
C ALA A 117 11.84 -18.21 -17.85
N GLY A 118 11.09 -17.12 -17.84
CA GLY A 118 9.83 -16.97 -18.58
C GLY A 118 8.61 -17.55 -17.87
N THR A 119 8.74 -18.04 -16.62
CA THR A 119 7.55 -18.40 -15.83
C THR A 119 6.72 -17.14 -15.60
N ASN A 120 5.43 -17.23 -15.92
CA ASN A 120 4.50 -16.11 -15.90
C ASN A 120 4.24 -15.59 -14.47
N ALA A 121 4.07 -14.28 -14.33
CA ALA A 121 3.57 -13.68 -13.10
C ALA A 121 2.04 -13.54 -13.16
N GLN A 122 1.37 -13.98 -12.12
CA GLN A 122 -0.08 -13.92 -11.96
C GLN A 122 -0.43 -13.53 -10.52
N ILE A 123 -1.72 -13.41 -10.21
CA ILE A 123 -2.18 -13.35 -8.81
C ILE A 123 -2.76 -14.70 -8.37
N TRP A 124 -2.56 -15.06 -7.10
CA TRP A 124 -3.17 -16.26 -6.51
C TRP A 124 -3.57 -16.03 -5.05
N GLY A 125 -4.32 -16.98 -4.48
CA GLY A 125 -4.55 -17.01 -3.03
C GLY A 125 -3.22 -17.09 -2.28
N CYS A 126 -3.03 -16.23 -1.28
CA CYS A 126 -1.80 -16.19 -0.51
C CYS A 126 -1.58 -17.48 0.29
N ASN A 127 -0.38 -18.03 0.20
CA ASN A 127 0.11 -19.17 0.97
C ASN A 127 1.63 -19.00 1.23
N ASP A 128 2.29 -20.00 1.81
CA ASP A 128 3.72 -19.94 2.14
C ASP A 128 4.61 -20.66 1.11
N ALA A 129 4.07 -21.01 -0.07
CA ALA A 129 4.83 -21.67 -1.10
C ALA A 129 5.92 -20.75 -1.69
N PRO A 130 7.08 -21.30 -2.11
CA PRO A 130 8.20 -20.51 -2.61
C PRO A 130 7.88 -19.59 -3.79
N ASN A 131 6.86 -19.91 -4.59
CA ASN A 131 6.46 -19.12 -5.75
C ASN A 131 5.72 -17.82 -5.42
N GLN A 132 5.43 -17.58 -4.14
CA GLN A 132 4.84 -16.33 -3.63
C GLN A 132 5.79 -15.57 -2.71
N GLN A 133 7.04 -16.02 -2.59
CA GLN A 133 8.05 -15.42 -1.72
C GLN A 133 9.00 -14.55 -2.55
N TRP A 134 9.10 -13.29 -2.14
CA TRP A 134 9.77 -12.22 -2.84
C TRP A 134 10.64 -11.40 -1.88
N ARG A 135 11.77 -10.90 -2.38
CA ARG A 135 12.67 -10.00 -1.66
C ARG A 135 13.06 -8.84 -2.56
N LEU A 136 12.88 -7.62 -2.07
CA LEU A 136 13.30 -6.42 -2.79
C LEU A 136 14.78 -6.14 -2.49
N GLU A 137 15.64 -6.21 -3.50
CA GLU A 137 17.10 -6.03 -3.39
C GLU A 137 17.61 -5.10 -4.50
N GLY A 138 18.09 -3.91 -4.17
CA GLY A 138 18.68 -2.99 -5.17
C GLY A 138 17.75 -2.70 -6.35
N GLY A 139 16.45 -2.53 -6.07
CA GLY A 139 15.39 -2.31 -7.06
C GLY A 139 14.87 -3.59 -7.75
N ARG A 140 15.48 -4.75 -7.52
CA ARG A 140 15.03 -6.03 -8.09
C ARG A 140 14.10 -6.75 -7.13
N LEU A 141 12.95 -7.22 -7.61
CA LEU A 141 12.08 -8.10 -6.82
C LEU A 141 12.43 -9.56 -7.12
N VAL A 142 13.20 -10.19 -6.23
CA VAL A 142 13.77 -11.53 -6.42
C VAL A 142 12.87 -12.58 -5.80
N ASN A 143 12.50 -13.62 -6.55
CA ASN A 143 11.71 -14.74 -6.03
C ASN A 143 12.58 -15.75 -5.25
N ALA A 144 11.96 -16.72 -4.59
CA ALA A 144 12.69 -17.77 -3.85
C ALA A 144 13.55 -18.70 -4.72
N GLY A 145 13.33 -18.74 -6.04
CA GLY A 145 14.13 -19.48 -7.01
C GLY A 145 15.39 -18.73 -7.49
N GLY A 146 15.59 -17.49 -7.05
CA GLY A 146 16.72 -16.64 -7.46
C GLY A 146 16.53 -15.95 -8.81
N LYS A 147 15.29 -15.83 -9.28
CA LYS A 147 14.90 -15.09 -10.50
C LYS A 147 14.29 -13.74 -10.13
N CYS A 148 14.36 -12.78 -11.04
CA CYS A 148 13.86 -11.44 -10.84
C CYS A 148 12.54 -11.23 -11.56
N LEU A 149 11.62 -10.47 -10.95
CA LEU A 149 10.43 -9.97 -11.62
C LEU A 149 10.84 -9.08 -12.80
N ASP A 150 10.36 -9.44 -13.98
CA ASP A 150 10.89 -8.99 -15.26
C ASP A 150 9.74 -8.59 -16.19
N VAL A 151 9.82 -7.41 -16.79
CA VAL A 151 8.98 -7.06 -17.93
C VAL A 151 9.57 -7.75 -19.15
N GLY A 152 8.85 -8.73 -19.69
CA GLY A 152 9.37 -9.64 -20.73
C GLY A 152 9.54 -9.04 -22.13
N GLY A 153 9.45 -7.71 -22.25
CA GLY A 153 9.49 -6.98 -23.51
C GLY A 153 9.74 -5.49 -23.28
N ASP A 154 9.13 -4.64 -24.11
CA ASP A 154 9.30 -3.19 -24.02
C ASP A 154 8.69 -2.63 -22.72
N ILE A 155 9.54 -2.04 -21.89
CA ILE A 155 9.18 -1.46 -20.59
C ILE A 155 8.22 -0.26 -20.68
N ASN A 156 8.05 0.33 -21.88
CA ASN A 156 7.19 1.48 -22.11
C ASN A 156 5.84 1.10 -22.73
N LYS A 157 5.71 -0.13 -23.24
CA LYS A 157 4.50 -0.59 -23.91
C LYS A 157 3.50 -1.14 -22.90
N VAL A 158 2.35 -0.46 -22.76
CA VAL A 158 1.23 -0.93 -21.94
C VAL A 158 0.76 -2.33 -22.38
N GLY A 159 0.36 -3.15 -21.42
CA GLY A 159 -0.02 -4.54 -21.63
C GLY A 159 1.15 -5.50 -21.84
N THR A 160 2.41 -5.04 -21.74
CA THR A 160 3.56 -5.95 -21.79
C THR A 160 3.54 -6.87 -20.57
N ASN A 161 3.73 -8.16 -20.84
CA ASN A 161 3.63 -9.20 -19.83
C ASN A 161 4.75 -9.09 -18.77
N VAL A 162 4.42 -9.48 -17.54
CA VAL A 162 5.38 -9.64 -16.46
C VAL A 162 5.63 -11.12 -16.19
N GLN A 163 6.89 -11.47 -16.01
CA GLN A 163 7.38 -12.83 -15.84
C GLN A 163 8.51 -12.85 -14.80
N ILE A 164 9.13 -14.01 -14.58
CA ILE A 164 10.43 -14.09 -13.92
C ILE A 164 11.53 -14.39 -14.92
N TRP A 165 12.72 -13.82 -14.73
CA TRP A 165 13.88 -14.06 -15.58
C TRP A 165 15.18 -14.10 -14.78
N ASP A 166 16.28 -14.50 -15.43
CA ASP A 166 17.61 -14.40 -14.84
C ASP A 166 17.91 -12.96 -14.44
N CYS A 167 18.31 -12.77 -13.19
CA CYS A 167 18.59 -11.47 -12.62
C CYS A 167 19.78 -10.80 -13.30
N ASN A 168 19.60 -9.54 -13.70
CA ASN A 168 20.64 -8.65 -14.19
C ASN A 168 20.29 -7.21 -13.79
N ASP A 169 21.12 -6.23 -14.19
CA ASP A 169 20.89 -4.82 -13.86
C ASP A 169 20.14 -4.03 -14.95
N ALA A 170 19.47 -4.71 -15.88
CA ALA A 170 18.70 -4.04 -16.92
C ALA A 170 17.44 -3.34 -16.36
N PRO A 171 17.02 -2.21 -16.97
CA PRO A 171 15.85 -1.44 -16.55
C PRO A 171 14.54 -2.22 -16.42
N ASN A 172 14.37 -3.29 -17.21
CA ASN A 172 13.16 -4.10 -17.22
C ASN A 172 12.99 -5.00 -15.98
N GLN A 173 13.98 -5.02 -15.08
CA GLN A 173 13.96 -5.75 -13.80
C GLN A 173 14.03 -4.81 -12.59
N LYS A 174 13.96 -3.49 -12.80
CA LYS A 174 14.05 -2.47 -11.76
C LYS A 174 12.66 -1.93 -11.44
N TRP A 175 12.34 -1.91 -10.15
CA TRP A 175 11.02 -1.57 -9.62
C TRP A 175 11.12 -0.65 -8.40
N HIS A 176 10.15 0.24 -8.27
CA HIS A 176 10.12 1.29 -7.26
C HIS A 176 8.70 1.49 -6.70
N TRP A 177 8.63 1.99 -5.45
CA TRP A 177 7.40 2.37 -4.76
C TRP A 177 7.04 3.85 -4.96
#